data_AF-A0A0D0JE98-F1
#
_entry.id   AF-A0A0D0JE98-F1
#
_cell.length_a   1.000
_cell.length_b   1.000
_cell.length_c   1.000
_cell.angle_alpha   90.00
_cell.angle_beta   90.00
_cell.angle_gamma   90.00
#
_symmetry.space_group_name_H-M   'P 1'
#
loop_
_entity.id
_entity.type
_entity.pdbx_description
1 polymer ?
#
loop_
_entity_poly.entity_id
_entity_poly.type
_entity_poly.pdbx_seq_one_letter_code
_entity_poly.pdbx_strand_id
1 'polypeptide(L)'
;MKNFAALLIASTLLAGCMTLSGTYQLSLQGADGQPLAKNMTMVAEGSGIYTMRNAMCSAHPGATVIIKDVESGAELKSESPYRC
;
A
#
# COMPACT_ATOMS: atom_id res chain seq x y z
N MET A 1 -43.87 19.30 17.50
CA MET A 1 -42.72 19.09 16.59
C MET A 1 -41.42 19.24 17.40
N LYS A 2 -41.01 18.25 18.18
CA LYS A 2 -39.85 18.40 19.09
C LYS A 2 -39.00 17.14 19.28
N ASN A 3 -39.32 16.06 18.55
CA ASN A 3 -38.72 14.74 18.76
C ASN A 3 -38.01 14.18 17.50
N PHE A 4 -37.97 14.92 16.39
CA PHE A 4 -37.34 14.44 15.15
C PHE A 4 -35.83 14.69 15.08
N ALA A 5 -35.27 15.50 15.97
CA ALA A 5 -33.84 15.82 15.96
C ALA A 5 -32.96 14.70 16.54
N ALA A 6 -33.52 13.79 17.35
CA ALA A 6 -32.74 12.74 18.02
C ALA A 6 -32.39 11.54 17.11
N LEU A 7 -33.07 11.37 15.97
CA LEU A 7 -32.83 10.24 15.07
C LEU A 7 -31.70 10.47 14.04
N LEU A 8 -31.23 11.71 13.89
CA LEU A 8 -30.32 12.11 12.80
C LEU A 8 -28.82 12.00 13.15
N ILE A 9 -28.46 11.68 14.39
CA ILE A 9 -27.07 11.66 14.85
C ILE A 9 -26.47 10.24 14.86
N ALA A 10 -27.30 9.19 14.76
CA ALA A 10 -26.85 7.80 14.85
C ALA A 10 -26.35 7.20 13.52
N SER A 11 -26.54 7.87 12.38
CA SER A 11 -26.33 7.28 11.05
C SER A 11 -25.01 7.64 10.36
N THR A 12 -24.10 8.39 11.00
CA THR A 12 -22.85 8.88 10.36
C THR A 12 -21.58 8.09 10.71
N LEU A 13 -21.67 6.99 11.45
CA LEU A 13 -20.49 6.19 11.88
C LEU A 13 -20.15 5.00 10.95
N LEU A 14 -20.79 4.87 9.80
CA LEU A 14 -20.39 3.90 8.77
C LEU A 14 -19.18 4.45 7.97
N ALA A 15 -18.08 4.75 8.66
CA ALA A 15 -16.78 4.86 8.00
C ALA A 15 -16.37 3.46 7.58
N GLY A 16 -16.71 3.09 6.34
CA GLY A 16 -16.37 1.78 5.78
C GLY A 16 -14.87 1.52 5.90
N CYS A 17 -14.49 0.32 6.30
CA CYS A 17 -13.09 -0.11 6.26
C CYS A 17 -12.61 -0.04 4.81
N MET A 18 -11.77 0.95 4.49
CA MET A 18 -11.11 1.03 3.19
C MET A 18 -10.05 -0.08 3.13
N THR A 19 -10.37 -1.18 2.49
CA THR A 19 -9.38 -2.20 2.14
C THR A 19 -8.63 -1.75 0.90
N LEU A 20 -7.29 -1.80 0.94
CA LEU A 20 -6.46 -1.51 -0.23
C LEU A 20 -6.84 -2.45 -1.39
N SER A 21 -7.13 -1.87 -2.55
CA SER A 21 -7.56 -2.58 -3.76
C SER A 21 -6.82 -2.04 -4.99
N GLY A 22 -6.45 -2.92 -5.92
CA GLY A 22 -5.69 -2.59 -7.11
C GLY A 22 -4.58 -3.61 -7.35
N THR A 23 -3.89 -3.52 -8.48
CA THR A 23 -2.75 -4.37 -8.80
C THR A 23 -1.48 -3.54 -8.73
N TYR A 24 -0.55 -3.96 -7.88
CA TYR A 24 0.65 -3.18 -7.57
C TYR A 24 1.91 -3.95 -7.91
N GLN A 25 2.86 -3.23 -8.48
CA GLN A 25 4.21 -3.68 -8.73
C GLN A 25 5.12 -3.23 -7.58
N LEU A 26 5.86 -4.16 -6.99
CA LEU A 26 6.86 -3.92 -5.96
C LEU A 26 8.25 -4.15 -6.54
N SER A 27 9.19 -3.25 -6.27
CA SER A 27 10.60 -3.41 -6.59
C SER A 27 11.50 -2.97 -5.44
N LEU A 28 12.77 -3.39 -5.47
CA LEU A 28 13.75 -3.06 -4.43
C LEU A 28 14.83 -2.12 -4.94
N GLN A 29 15.09 -1.08 -4.16
CA GLN A 29 16.26 -0.21 -4.28
C GLN A 29 17.25 -0.48 -3.15
N GLY A 30 18.54 -0.45 -3.47
CA GLY A 30 19.63 -0.54 -2.51
C GLY A 30 19.80 0.77 -1.73
N ALA A 31 20.78 0.80 -0.83
CA ALA A 31 21.06 1.97 -0.01
C ALA A 31 21.53 3.20 -0.82
N ASP A 32 21.99 2.99 -2.04
CA ASP A 32 22.38 4.01 -3.02
C ASP A 32 21.21 4.51 -3.87
N GLY A 33 20.00 4.00 -3.64
CA GLY A 33 18.80 4.29 -4.41
C GLY A 33 18.74 3.58 -5.77
N GLN A 34 19.70 2.71 -6.09
CA GLN A 34 19.71 1.97 -7.34
C GLN A 34 18.93 0.67 -7.22
N PRO A 35 18.26 0.19 -8.29
CA PRO A 35 17.59 -1.11 -8.26
C PRO A 35 18.56 -2.24 -7.92
N LEU A 36 18.25 -3.07 -6.92
CA LEU A 36 19.11 -4.18 -6.51
C LEU A 36 19.26 -5.26 -7.59
N ALA A 37 18.23 -5.44 -8.43
CA ALA A 37 18.33 -6.19 -9.69
C ALA A 37 17.19 -5.80 -10.63
N LYS A 38 17.46 -5.80 -11.95
CA LYS A 38 16.46 -5.48 -12.99
C LYS A 38 15.25 -6.42 -13.02
N ASN A 39 15.36 -7.60 -12.40
CA ASN A 39 14.36 -8.66 -12.45
C ASN A 39 13.68 -8.90 -11.08
N MET A 40 14.02 -8.13 -10.04
CA MET A 40 13.39 -8.25 -8.71
C MET A 40 12.15 -7.37 -8.63
N THR A 41 11.18 -7.72 -9.47
CA THR A 41 9.89 -7.06 -9.55
C THR A 41 8.82 -8.09 -9.27
N MET A 42 7.97 -7.82 -8.29
CA MET A 42 6.86 -8.69 -7.91
C MET A 42 5.55 -7.95 -8.10
N VAL A 43 4.48 -8.68 -8.39
CA VAL A 43 3.14 -8.11 -8.49
C VAL A 43 2.28 -8.68 -7.36
N ALA A 44 1.52 -7.83 -6.70
CA ALA A 44 0.57 -8.22 -5.68
C ALA A 44 -0.72 -7.40 -5.80
N GLU A 45 -1.84 -8.01 -5.41
CA GLU A 45 -3.15 -7.38 -5.45
C GLU A 45 -3.56 -6.89 -4.06
N GLY A 46 -4.08 -5.67 -3.99
CA GLY A 46 -4.63 -5.06 -2.79
C GLY A 46 -3.68 -5.19 -1.59
N SER A 47 -4.22 -5.66 -0.46
CA SER A 47 -3.43 -5.89 0.77
C SER A 47 -2.31 -6.94 0.65
N GLY A 48 -2.26 -7.72 -0.43
CA GLY A 48 -1.16 -8.65 -0.71
C GLY A 48 0.22 -7.97 -0.78
N ILE A 49 0.25 -6.65 -1.03
CA ILE A 49 1.49 -5.86 -1.00
C ILE A 49 2.22 -5.98 0.34
N TYR A 50 1.50 -6.15 1.46
CA TYR A 50 2.10 -6.17 2.79
C TYR A 50 2.91 -7.45 3.00
N THR A 51 2.36 -8.58 2.58
CA THR A 51 3.06 -9.87 2.61
C THR A 51 4.31 -9.82 1.74
N MET A 52 4.18 -9.30 0.51
CA MET A 52 5.30 -9.20 -0.42
C MET A 52 6.39 -8.25 0.09
N ARG A 53 6.01 -7.07 0.60
CA ARG A 53 6.91 -6.10 1.22
C ARG A 53 7.68 -6.72 2.39
N ASN A 54 6.99 -7.44 3.27
CA ASN A 54 7.62 -8.08 4.43
C ASN A 54 8.61 -9.18 3.99
N ALA A 55 8.26 -9.97 2.98
CA ALA A 55 9.16 -10.97 2.41
C ALA A 55 10.41 -10.33 1.78
N MET A 56 10.23 -9.27 1.01
CA MET A 56 11.32 -8.50 0.41
C MET A 56 12.25 -7.92 1.49
N CYS A 57 11.70 -7.34 2.56
CA CYS A 57 12.50 -6.78 3.64
C CYS A 57 13.22 -7.85 4.46
N SER A 58 12.63 -9.03 4.64
CA SER A 58 13.31 -10.15 5.28
C SER A 58 14.48 -10.66 4.44
N ALA A 59 14.38 -10.63 3.12
CA ALA A 59 15.43 -11.07 2.20
C ALA A 59 16.54 -10.01 2.01
N HIS A 60 16.17 -8.73 2.06
CA HIS A 60 17.09 -7.61 1.82
C HIS A 60 16.95 -6.54 2.92
N PRO A 61 17.50 -6.78 4.12
CA PRO A 61 17.50 -5.79 5.19
C PRO A 61 18.20 -4.49 4.77
N GLY A 62 17.61 -3.33 5.08
CA GLY A 62 18.15 -2.01 4.74
C GLY A 62 17.88 -1.52 3.31
N ALA A 63 17.24 -2.32 2.47
CA ALA A 63 16.76 -1.91 1.16
C ALA A 63 15.51 -1.00 1.27
N THR A 64 15.07 -0.42 0.15
CA THR A 64 13.83 0.35 0.06
C THR A 64 12.90 -0.31 -0.94
N VAL A 65 11.69 -0.64 -0.52
CA VAL A 65 10.62 -1.16 -1.38
C VAL A 65 9.89 0.02 -2.01
N ILE A 66 9.76 0.00 -3.34
CA ILE A 66 8.95 0.94 -4.10
C ILE A 66 7.70 0.21 -4.60
N ILE A 67 6.54 0.82 -4.42
CA ILE A 67 5.25 0.24 -4.79
C ILE A 67 4.57 1.16 -5.79
N LYS A 68 4.30 0.66 -6.99
CA LYS A 68 3.61 1.40 -8.05
C LYS A 68 2.33 0.70 -8.43
N ASP A 69 1.29 1.48 -8.67
CA ASP A 69 0.07 0.99 -9.31
C ASP A 69 0.38 0.61 -10.76
N VAL A 70 -0.02 -0.60 -11.16
CA VAL A 70 0.32 -1.14 -12.50
C VAL A 70 -0.44 -0.43 -13.61
N GLU A 71 -1.67 0.02 -13.34
CA GLU A 71 -2.53 0.64 -14.34
C GLU A 71 -2.06 2.06 -14.67
N SER A 72 -1.82 2.87 -13.64
CA SER A 72 -1.41 4.27 -13.78
C SER A 72 0.10 4.47 -13.84
N GLY A 73 0.89 3.49 -13.41
CA GLY A 73 2.34 3.62 -13.22
C GLY A 73 2.74 4.54 -12.06
N ALA A 74 1.77 5.10 -11.34
CA ALA A 74 1.99 6.03 -10.25
C ALA A 74 2.48 5.32 -8.99
N GLU A 75 3.35 5.98 -8.22
CA GLU A 75 3.76 5.46 -6.92
C GLU A 75 2.60 5.53 -5.92
N LEU A 76 2.38 4.43 -5.20
CA LEU A 76 1.36 4.34 -4.16
C LEU A 76 1.84 5.08 -2.91
N LYS A 77 1.60 6.40 -2.87
CA LYS A 77 2.12 7.31 -1.83
C LYS A 77 1.76 6.93 -0.40
N SER A 78 0.68 6.20 -0.19
CA SER A 78 0.28 5.73 1.14
C SER A 78 1.17 4.63 1.68
N GLU A 79 1.92 3.94 0.81
CA GLU A 79 2.66 2.70 1.15
C GLU A 79 4.11 2.69 0.61
N SER A 80 4.49 3.69 -0.17
CA SER A 80 5.79 3.82 -0.84
C SER A 80 6.31 5.25 -0.77
N PRO A 81 7.64 5.45 -0.61
CA PRO A 81 8.66 4.42 -0.44
C PRO A 81 8.62 3.80 0.96
N TYR A 82 8.98 2.52 1.08
CA TYR A 82 9.08 1.81 2.35
C TYR A 82 10.50 1.34 2.62
N ARG A 83 11.11 1.84 3.70
CA ARG A 83 12.44 1.46 4.15
C ARG A 83 12.35 0.15 4.93
N CYS A 84 12.95 -0.91 4.38
CA CYS A 84 13.39 -2.06 5.17
C CYS A 84 14.59 -1.63 6.04
#